data_AF-A0A2E8R1P9-F1
#
_entry.id   AF-A0A2E8R1P9-F1
#
_cell.length_a   1.000
_cell.length_b   1.000
_cell.length_c   1.000
_cell.angle_alpha   90.00
_cell.angle_beta   90.00
_cell.angle_gamma   90.00
#
_symmetry.space_group_name_H-M   'P 1'
#
loop_
_entity.id
_entity.type
_entity.pdbx_description
1 polymer ?
#
loop_
_entity_poly.entity_id
_entity_poly.type
_entity_poly.pdbx_seq_one_letter_code
_entity_poly.pdbx_strand_id
1 'polypeptide(L)'
;MHNNLGTVWRDLRRVAEAAEAFRGALSLKPDFVKAHNNLGHALFDLGELDEAIAAFCRALELATCINLAGLSERANRVDITRKAIDRGLAIPAHDASLHLLAAKCEWCEGDFEAAVGRLEKVTGADERIAIEIAFELGQLHERLDAPERAMTAFTKGNRLASELPAHRAIDKNEFLGLIHAIDTASTPEWIEGWTSAPPAEDPPIFLLGFPRSGTTLTEQILAAHLALATIDEKPTLDAMLAEVPGYPAGMAGLGEAQVAALRGVYANAVAPFAAPGARIVDKMPLNIIHAAAMHRFFPGAKLV
;
A
#
# COMPACT_ATOMS: atom_id res chain seq x y z
N MET A 1 23.44 -10.33 -19.76
CA MET A 1 23.13 -11.77 -19.57
C MET A 1 23.49 -12.25 -18.15
N HIS A 2 24.70 -12.00 -17.66
CA HIS A 2 25.19 -12.52 -16.38
C HIS A 2 24.38 -12.11 -15.13
N ASN A 3 23.83 -10.89 -15.05
CA ASN A 3 23.00 -10.50 -13.90
C ASN A 3 21.67 -11.27 -13.84
N ASN A 4 20.99 -11.49 -14.97
CA ASN A 4 19.73 -12.25 -14.96
C ASN A 4 19.99 -13.73 -14.66
N LEU A 5 21.13 -14.25 -15.13
CA LEU A 5 21.61 -15.59 -14.78
C LEU A 5 21.88 -15.72 -13.28
N GLY A 6 22.53 -14.73 -12.66
CA GLY A 6 22.75 -14.69 -11.21
C GLY A 6 21.44 -14.67 -10.40
N THR A 7 20.43 -13.93 -10.87
CA THR A 7 19.10 -13.97 -10.23
C THR A 7 18.48 -15.37 -10.29
N VAL A 8 18.54 -16.03 -11.45
CA VAL A 8 18.04 -17.40 -11.62
C VAL A 8 18.77 -18.38 -10.71
N TRP A 9 20.09 -18.26 -10.55
CA TRP A 9 20.85 -19.11 -9.63
C TRP A 9 20.48 -18.90 -8.17
N ARG A 10 20.22 -17.65 -7.76
CA ARG A 10 19.76 -17.33 -6.40
C ARG A 10 18.38 -17.92 -6.12
N ASP A 11 17.45 -17.84 -7.08
CA ASP A 11 16.11 -18.43 -6.97
C ASP A 11 16.17 -19.96 -6.86
N LEU A 12 17.21 -20.57 -7.46
CA LEU A 12 17.54 -21.99 -7.32
C LEU A 12 18.36 -22.33 -6.06
N ARG A 13 18.52 -21.40 -5.11
CA ARG A 13 19.32 -21.55 -3.87
C ARG A 13 20.80 -21.87 -4.10
N ARG A 14 21.31 -21.65 -5.32
CA ARG A 14 22.73 -21.85 -5.71
C ARG A 14 23.50 -20.55 -5.58
N VAL A 15 23.74 -20.17 -4.33
CA VAL A 15 24.19 -18.82 -3.96
C VAL A 15 25.63 -18.54 -4.39
N ALA A 16 26.53 -19.54 -4.35
CA ALA A 16 27.91 -19.39 -4.80
C ALA A 16 28.00 -19.11 -6.30
N GLU A 17 27.22 -19.83 -7.10
CA GLU A 17 27.14 -19.63 -8.55
C GLU A 17 26.45 -18.32 -8.92
N ALA A 18 25.52 -17.85 -8.10
CA ALA A 18 24.94 -16.52 -8.23
C ALA A 18 26.00 -15.43 -8.01
N ALA A 19 26.83 -15.54 -6.97
CA ALA A 19 27.91 -14.59 -6.68
C ALA A 19 28.91 -14.51 -7.85
N GLU A 20 29.34 -15.65 -8.40
CA GLU A 20 30.22 -15.70 -9.57
C GLU A 20 29.58 -15.08 -10.82
N ALA A 21 28.29 -15.33 -11.05
CA ALA A 21 27.57 -14.70 -12.15
C ALA A 21 27.48 -13.17 -11.99
N PHE A 22 27.33 -12.66 -10.76
CA PHE A 22 27.36 -11.21 -10.51
C PHE A 22 28.77 -10.63 -10.63
N ARG A 23 29.81 -11.30 -10.13
CA ARG A 23 31.23 -10.91 -10.35
C ARG A 23 31.54 -10.83 -11.86
N GLY A 24 31.07 -11.79 -12.65
CA GLY A 24 31.18 -11.75 -14.12
C GLY A 24 30.36 -10.65 -14.79
N ALA A 25 29.21 -10.27 -14.22
CA ALA A 25 28.48 -9.08 -14.69
C ALA A 25 29.27 -7.80 -14.43
N LEU A 26 29.97 -7.72 -13.30
CA LEU A 26 30.77 -6.58 -12.90
C LEU A 26 32.12 -6.49 -13.63
N SER A 27 32.72 -7.61 -14.01
CA SER A 27 33.92 -7.59 -14.86
C SER A 27 33.64 -7.01 -16.26
N LEU A 28 32.40 -7.17 -16.75
CA LEU A 28 31.95 -6.60 -18.01
C LEU A 28 31.45 -5.16 -17.87
N LYS A 29 30.80 -4.84 -16.75
CA LYS A 29 30.28 -3.51 -16.45
C LYS A 29 30.55 -3.15 -14.98
N PRO A 30 31.73 -2.58 -14.67
CA PRO A 30 32.16 -2.31 -13.28
C PRO A 30 31.29 -1.29 -12.53
N ASP A 31 30.54 -0.46 -13.25
CA ASP A 31 29.61 0.53 -12.72
C ASP A 31 28.16 0.00 -12.63
N PHE A 32 27.94 -1.32 -12.80
CA PHE A 32 26.60 -1.87 -12.81
C PHE A 32 26.03 -2.06 -11.40
N VAL A 33 25.38 -1.00 -10.91
CA VAL A 33 24.69 -0.90 -9.61
C VAL A 33 23.90 -2.16 -9.23
N LYS A 34 23.04 -2.65 -10.12
CA LYS A 34 22.17 -3.80 -9.82
C LYS A 34 22.98 -5.09 -9.59
N ALA A 35 24.08 -5.26 -10.30
CA ALA A 35 24.97 -6.40 -10.09
C ALA A 35 25.77 -6.27 -8.79
N HIS A 36 26.22 -5.06 -8.41
CA HIS A 36 26.83 -4.83 -7.09
C HIS A 36 25.87 -5.14 -5.94
N ASN A 37 24.61 -4.69 -6.05
CA ASN A 37 23.60 -4.99 -5.04
C ASN A 37 23.30 -6.50 -4.93
N ASN A 38 23.08 -7.14 -6.08
CA ASN A 38 22.79 -8.56 -6.10
C ASN A 38 23.98 -9.42 -5.64
N LEU A 39 25.21 -8.98 -5.93
CA LEU A 39 26.43 -9.58 -5.40
C LEU A 39 26.48 -9.46 -3.88
N GLY A 40 26.22 -8.26 -3.31
CA GLY A 40 26.19 -8.07 -1.86
C GLY A 40 25.22 -9.04 -1.18
N HIS A 41 24.02 -9.25 -1.75
CA HIS A 41 23.07 -10.22 -1.21
C HIS A 41 23.57 -11.67 -1.30
N ALA A 42 24.18 -12.06 -2.43
CA ALA A 42 24.72 -13.41 -2.60
C ALA A 42 25.88 -13.68 -1.62
N LEU A 43 26.77 -12.72 -1.41
CA LEU A 43 27.89 -12.83 -0.47
C LEU A 43 27.41 -12.86 0.99
N PHE A 44 26.36 -12.11 1.31
CA PHE A 44 25.70 -12.17 2.61
C PHE A 44 25.14 -13.56 2.90
N ASP A 45 24.41 -14.15 1.94
CA ASP A 45 23.85 -15.50 2.05
C ASP A 45 24.94 -16.59 2.17
N LEU A 46 26.16 -16.31 1.70
CA LEU A 46 27.36 -17.18 1.86
C LEU A 46 28.12 -16.96 3.17
N GLY A 47 27.80 -15.90 3.93
CA GLY A 47 28.53 -15.51 5.14
C GLY A 47 29.84 -14.75 4.88
N GLU A 48 30.11 -14.33 3.64
CA GLU A 48 31.28 -13.53 3.23
C GLU A 48 31.03 -12.03 3.51
N LEU A 49 30.98 -11.69 4.80
CA LEU A 49 30.44 -10.41 5.26
C LEU A 49 31.24 -9.19 4.80
N ASP A 50 32.57 -9.24 4.82
CA ASP A 50 33.42 -8.09 4.45
C ASP A 50 33.31 -7.77 2.96
N GLU A 51 33.19 -8.79 2.10
CA GLU A 51 33.01 -8.63 0.67
C GLU A 51 31.58 -8.21 0.32
N ALA A 52 30.59 -8.71 1.06
CA ALA A 52 29.20 -8.24 0.94
C ALA A 52 29.10 -6.74 1.22
N ILE A 53 29.74 -6.26 2.30
CA ILE A 53 29.81 -4.84 2.64
C ILE A 53 30.48 -4.05 1.51
N ALA A 54 31.60 -4.52 0.97
CA ALA A 54 32.29 -3.84 -0.12
C ALA A 54 31.41 -3.73 -1.38
N ALA A 55 30.68 -4.79 -1.73
CA ALA A 55 29.76 -4.80 -2.86
C ALA A 55 28.57 -3.85 -2.66
N PHE A 56 28.00 -3.81 -1.45
CA PHE A 56 26.95 -2.85 -1.11
C PHE A 56 27.47 -1.41 -1.13
N CYS A 57 28.63 -1.13 -0.54
CA CYS A 57 29.28 0.19 -0.62
C CYS A 57 29.49 0.62 -2.06
N ARG A 58 29.95 -0.29 -2.92
CA ARG A 58 30.16 0.03 -4.33
C ARG A 58 28.85 0.27 -5.09
N ALA A 59 27.77 -0.45 -4.75
CA ALA A 59 26.44 -0.17 -5.27
C ALA A 59 25.97 1.25 -4.87
N LEU A 60 26.21 1.65 -3.63
CA LEU A 60 25.85 2.97 -3.09
C LEU A 60 26.65 4.10 -3.72
N GLU A 61 27.94 3.89 -3.97
CA GLU A 61 28.80 4.84 -4.69
C GLU A 61 28.34 5.08 -6.14
N LEU A 62 27.70 4.09 -6.77
CA LEU A 62 27.39 4.09 -8.20
C LEU A 62 25.95 4.48 -8.54
N ALA A 63 25.00 4.26 -7.64
CA ALA A 63 23.70 4.90 -7.71
C ALA A 63 23.07 5.01 -6.34
N THR A 64 22.70 6.24 -6.01
CA THR A 64 21.71 6.66 -5.02
C THR A 64 20.62 5.58 -4.82
N CYS A 65 20.86 4.77 -3.80
CA CYS A 65 19.92 4.22 -2.81
C CYS A 65 18.56 3.67 -3.28
N ILE A 66 18.52 2.52 -3.98
CA ILE A 66 17.27 1.74 -4.15
C ILE A 66 17.23 0.41 -3.37
N ASN A 67 18.34 -0.13 -2.86
CA ASN A 67 18.34 -1.52 -2.38
C ASN A 67 18.84 -1.80 -0.95
N LEU A 68 19.01 -0.79 -0.09
CA LEU A 68 19.38 -1.05 1.32
C LEU A 68 18.20 -1.43 2.22
N ALA A 69 16.95 -1.12 1.83
CA ALA A 69 15.77 -1.48 2.62
C ALA A 69 15.61 -3.01 2.82
N GLY A 70 15.99 -3.81 1.81
CA GLY A 70 15.94 -5.27 1.89
C GLY A 70 17.01 -5.90 2.79
N LEU A 71 18.08 -5.17 3.12
CA LEU A 71 19.11 -5.64 4.05
C LEU A 71 18.64 -5.49 5.51
N SER A 72 18.01 -4.37 5.84
CA SER A 72 17.57 -4.04 7.19
C SER A 72 16.39 -4.87 7.67
N GLU A 73 15.47 -5.27 6.79
CA GLU A 73 14.30 -6.08 7.19
C GLU A 73 14.61 -7.56 7.40
N ARG A 74 15.68 -8.09 6.78
CA ARG A 74 15.96 -9.54 6.76
C ARG A 74 17.21 -9.96 7.52
N ALA A 75 18.11 -9.04 7.84
CA ALA A 75 19.29 -9.31 8.66
C ALA A 75 19.07 -8.74 10.06
N ASN A 76 18.85 -9.62 11.03
CA ASN A 76 18.87 -9.35 12.47
C ASN A 76 20.29 -8.95 12.96
N ARG A 77 21.00 -8.09 12.21
CA ARG A 77 22.44 -7.78 12.26
C ARG A 77 22.69 -6.33 11.84
N VAL A 78 22.27 -5.41 12.70
CA VAL A 78 22.43 -3.95 12.55
C VAL A 78 23.90 -3.54 12.38
N ASP A 79 24.84 -4.36 12.86
CA ASP A 79 26.28 -4.14 12.83
C ASP A 79 26.88 -4.02 11.41
N ILE A 80 26.37 -4.79 10.45
CA ILE A 80 26.85 -4.82 9.07
C ILE A 80 26.32 -3.60 8.30
N THR A 81 25.01 -3.32 8.49
CA THR A 81 24.33 -2.18 7.88
C THR A 81 24.94 -0.86 8.32
N ARG A 82 25.25 -0.73 9.62
CA ARG A 82 25.92 0.45 10.20
C ARG A 82 27.26 0.74 9.53
N LYS A 83 28.12 -0.27 9.37
CA LYS A 83 29.44 -0.11 8.72
C LYS A 83 29.33 0.36 7.26
N ALA A 84 28.35 -0.14 6.51
CA ALA A 84 28.13 0.26 5.13
C ALA A 84 27.63 1.71 5.04
N ILE A 85 26.74 2.10 5.95
CA ILE A 85 26.22 3.47 6.06
C ILE A 85 27.32 4.45 6.48
N ASP A 86 28.14 4.13 7.49
CA ASP A 86 29.23 5.00 7.94
C ASP A 86 30.23 5.29 6.83
N ARG A 87 30.53 4.28 6.00
CA ARG A 87 31.36 4.45 4.80
C ARG A 87 30.67 5.31 3.73
N GLY A 88 29.37 5.14 3.52
CA GLY A 88 28.58 5.94 2.58
C GLY A 88 28.48 7.41 2.99
N LEU A 89 28.24 7.69 4.28
CA LEU A 89 28.16 9.05 4.82
C LEU A 89 29.51 9.79 4.80
N ALA A 90 30.64 9.07 4.72
CA ALA A 90 31.96 9.67 4.54
C ALA A 90 32.17 10.24 3.11
N ILE A 91 31.29 9.90 2.17
CA ILE A 91 31.31 10.43 0.80
C ILE A 91 30.54 11.76 0.80
N PRO A 92 31.12 12.88 0.32
CA PRO A 92 30.49 14.22 0.44
C PRO A 92 29.15 14.40 -0.26
N ALA A 93 28.66 13.43 -1.03
CA ALA A 93 27.31 13.45 -1.57
C ALA A 93 26.34 13.15 -0.43
N HIS A 94 25.77 14.21 0.15
CA HIS A 94 24.77 14.17 1.22
C HIS A 94 23.46 13.60 0.67
N ASP A 95 23.43 12.28 0.45
CA ASP A 95 22.25 11.58 -0.04
C ASP A 95 21.25 11.43 1.10
N ALA A 96 20.12 12.13 0.99
CA ALA A 96 19.01 12.08 1.93
C ALA A 96 18.58 10.64 2.28
N SER A 97 18.72 9.71 1.33
CA SER A 97 18.39 8.31 1.50
C SER A 97 19.33 7.59 2.48
N LEU A 98 20.62 7.92 2.49
CA LEU A 98 21.58 7.36 3.43
C LEU A 98 21.30 7.83 4.86
N HIS A 99 20.91 9.10 5.02
CA HIS A 99 20.51 9.63 6.31
C HIS A 99 19.24 8.94 6.85
N LEU A 100 18.26 8.67 5.97
CA LEU A 100 17.06 7.91 6.34
C LEU A 100 17.38 6.49 6.81
N LEU A 101 18.30 5.81 6.12
CA LEU A 101 18.72 4.46 6.50
C LEU A 101 19.53 4.43 7.80
N ALA A 102 20.37 5.43 8.02
CA ALA A 102 21.11 5.56 9.27
C ALA A 102 20.17 5.79 10.46
N ALA A 103 19.13 6.60 10.26
CA ALA A 103 18.08 6.85 11.25
C ALA A 103 17.29 5.58 11.59
N LYS A 104 16.97 4.74 10.60
CA LYS A 104 16.35 3.42 10.84
C LYS A 104 17.25 2.47 11.63
N CYS A 105 18.57 2.54 11.44
CA CYS A 105 19.51 1.76 12.26
C CYS A 105 19.57 2.30 13.71
N GLU A 106 19.59 3.64 13.88
CA GLU A 106 19.53 4.31 15.18
C GLU A 106 18.23 3.94 15.92
N TRP A 107 17.11 3.86 15.21
CA TRP A 107 15.85 3.31 15.74
C TRP A 107 16.01 1.88 16.27
N CYS A 108 16.60 0.97 15.49
CA CYS A 108 16.80 -0.42 15.91
C CYS A 108 17.70 -0.54 17.14
N GLU A 109 18.65 0.39 17.32
CA GLU A 109 19.53 0.48 18.49
C GLU A 109 18.87 1.17 19.68
N GLY A 110 17.70 1.79 19.49
CA GLY A 110 16.97 2.53 20.52
C GLY A 110 17.42 3.99 20.68
N ASP A 111 18.31 4.49 19.82
CA ASP A 111 18.79 5.88 19.85
C ASP A 111 17.89 6.80 19.01
N PHE A 112 16.67 7.02 19.50
CA PHE A 112 15.65 7.78 18.79
C PHE A 112 15.99 9.27 18.64
N GLU A 113 16.68 9.86 19.63
CA GLU A 113 17.12 11.27 19.58
C GLU A 113 18.16 11.49 18.47
N ALA A 114 19.13 10.59 18.32
CA ALA A 114 20.10 10.65 17.22
C ALA A 114 19.40 10.54 15.85
N ALA A 115 18.46 9.61 15.72
CA ALA A 115 17.66 9.43 14.51
C ALA A 115 16.89 10.69 14.11
N VAL A 116 16.22 11.32 15.06
CA VAL A 116 15.51 12.60 14.84
C VAL A 116 16.50 13.70 14.42
N GLY A 117 17.55 13.91 15.21
CA GLY A 117 18.53 14.98 14.96
C GLY A 117 19.27 14.81 13.63
N ARG A 118 19.38 13.58 13.13
CA ARG A 118 19.90 13.28 11.79
C ARG A 118 18.91 13.66 10.70
N LEU A 119 17.67 13.19 10.81
CA LEU A 119 16.64 13.39 9.79
C LEU A 119 16.24 14.86 9.64
N GLU A 120 16.19 15.63 10.73
CA GLU A 120 15.86 17.06 10.70
C GLU A 120 16.89 17.91 9.94
N LYS A 121 18.13 17.42 9.79
CA LYS A 121 19.21 18.10 9.07
C LYS A 121 19.25 17.75 7.59
N VAL A 122 18.47 16.77 7.15
CA VAL A 122 18.45 16.35 5.74
C VAL A 122 17.82 17.46 4.89
N THR A 123 18.53 17.84 3.83
CA THR A 123 18.07 18.83 2.85
C THR A 123 18.28 18.27 1.44
N GLY A 124 17.50 18.77 0.47
CA GLY A 124 17.64 18.34 -0.93
C GLY A 124 17.18 16.91 -1.23
N ALA A 125 16.37 16.32 -0.34
CA ALA A 125 15.72 15.04 -0.60
C ALA A 125 14.74 15.16 -1.80
N ASP A 126 14.68 14.12 -2.64
CA ASP A 126 13.60 14.00 -3.60
C ASP A 126 12.25 13.81 -2.89
N GLU A 127 11.15 14.03 -3.62
CA GLU A 127 9.79 13.99 -3.07
C GLU A 127 9.48 12.69 -2.33
N ARG A 128 9.91 11.54 -2.86
CA ARG A 128 9.64 10.23 -2.25
C ARG A 128 10.40 10.08 -0.94
N ILE A 129 11.69 10.41 -0.93
CA ILE A 129 12.51 10.34 0.29
C ILE A 129 12.05 11.36 1.32
N ALA A 130 11.61 12.56 0.91
CA ALA A 130 11.07 13.56 1.80
C ALA A 130 9.77 13.07 2.50
N ILE A 131 8.92 12.34 1.78
CA ILE A 131 7.72 11.70 2.35
C ILE A 131 8.12 10.65 3.38
N GLU A 132 9.05 9.75 3.03
CA GLU A 132 9.52 8.70 3.94
C GLU A 132 10.15 9.28 5.22
N ILE A 133 11.00 10.31 5.10
CA ILE A 133 11.58 11.02 6.24
C ILE A 133 10.49 11.60 7.14
N ALA A 134 9.43 12.18 6.58
CA ALA A 134 8.35 12.77 7.37
C ALA A 134 7.57 11.72 8.17
N PHE A 135 7.31 10.55 7.59
CA PHE A 135 6.66 9.44 8.30
C PHE A 135 7.58 8.80 9.35
N GLU A 136 8.87 8.69 9.07
CA GLU A 136 9.86 8.18 10.03
C GLU A 136 10.00 9.11 11.24
N LEU A 137 10.10 10.43 11.01
CA LEU A 137 10.08 11.43 12.09
C LEU A 137 8.80 11.36 12.93
N GLY A 138 7.65 11.12 12.30
CA GLY A 138 6.38 10.93 12.99
C GLY A 138 6.45 9.78 14.00
N GLN A 139 6.86 8.61 13.53
CA GLN A 139 7.04 7.42 14.37
C GLN A 139 8.09 7.63 15.47
N LEU A 140 9.20 8.33 15.17
CA LEU A 140 10.26 8.59 16.13
C LEU A 140 9.77 9.48 17.27
N HIS A 141 8.97 10.49 16.94
CA HIS A 141 8.37 11.36 17.94
C HIS A 141 7.31 10.64 18.79
N GLU A 142 6.60 9.64 18.27
CA GLU A 142 5.74 8.78 19.10
C GLU A 142 6.57 7.99 20.13
N ARG A 143 7.73 7.46 19.72
CA ARG A 143 8.64 6.76 20.65
C ARG A 143 9.22 7.67 21.73
N LEU A 144 9.36 8.95 21.43
CA LEU A 144 9.84 9.97 22.35
C LEU A 144 8.72 10.67 23.14
N ASP A 145 7.48 10.15 23.08
CA ASP A 145 6.31 10.72 23.78
C ASP A 145 6.05 12.20 23.41
N ALA A 146 6.27 12.55 22.14
CA ALA A 146 6.11 13.89 21.59
C ALA A 146 4.97 13.97 20.54
N PRO A 147 3.69 13.83 20.96
CA PRO A 147 2.56 13.65 20.05
C PRO A 147 2.31 14.84 19.11
N GLU A 148 2.56 16.08 19.54
CA GLU A 148 2.40 17.26 18.68
C GLU A 148 3.41 17.28 17.53
N ARG A 149 4.66 16.90 17.82
CA ARG A 149 5.73 16.79 16.80
C ARG A 149 5.46 15.62 15.86
N ALA A 150 4.98 14.50 16.40
CA ALA A 150 4.55 13.35 15.60
C ALA A 150 3.44 13.74 14.62
N MET A 151 2.38 14.39 15.10
CA MET A 151 1.26 14.87 14.28
C MET A 151 1.73 15.84 13.18
N THR A 152 2.63 16.75 13.53
CA THR A 152 3.21 17.70 12.56
C THR A 152 3.96 16.97 11.44
N ALA A 153 4.77 15.97 11.80
CA ALA A 153 5.54 15.18 10.85
C ALA A 153 4.63 14.32 9.94
N PHE A 154 3.64 13.64 10.51
CA PHE A 154 2.64 12.88 9.73
C PHE A 154 1.83 13.78 8.79
N THR A 155 1.40 14.95 9.25
CA THR A 155 0.67 15.93 8.43
C THR A 155 1.54 16.40 7.26
N LYS A 156 2.84 16.60 7.50
CA LYS A 156 3.80 16.94 6.43
C LYS A 156 3.93 15.80 5.42
N GLY A 157 4.09 14.55 5.88
CA GLY A 157 4.16 13.37 5.01
C GLY A 157 2.92 13.21 4.14
N ASN A 158 1.72 13.33 4.73
CA ASN A 158 0.45 13.26 4.02
C ASN A 158 0.29 14.36 2.96
N ARG A 159 0.71 15.60 3.28
CA ARG A 159 0.66 16.71 2.32
C ARG A 159 1.55 16.45 1.12
N LEU A 160 2.82 16.08 1.35
CA LEU A 160 3.76 15.76 0.28
C LEU A 160 3.26 14.58 -0.55
N ALA A 161 2.72 13.54 0.08
CA ALA A 161 2.12 12.40 -0.63
C ALA A 161 0.94 12.83 -1.51
N SER A 162 0.09 13.74 -1.04
CA SER A 162 -1.05 14.24 -1.83
C SER A 162 -0.66 15.04 -3.07
N GLU A 163 0.56 15.61 -3.11
CA GLU A 163 1.07 16.40 -4.23
C GLU A 163 1.68 15.55 -5.36
N LEU A 164 1.95 14.26 -5.08
CA LEU A 164 2.52 13.33 -6.04
C LEU A 164 1.61 13.17 -7.27
N PRO A 165 2.18 13.04 -8.49
CA PRO A 165 1.40 12.89 -9.72
C PRO A 165 0.35 11.78 -9.68
N ALA A 166 0.64 10.67 -8.99
CA ALA A 166 -0.28 9.54 -8.83
C ALA A 166 -1.58 9.91 -8.08
N HIS A 167 -1.54 10.94 -7.23
CA HIS A 167 -2.68 11.41 -6.45
C HIS A 167 -3.38 12.64 -7.06
N ARG A 168 -2.80 13.27 -8.09
CA ARG A 168 -3.42 14.41 -8.79
C ARG A 168 -4.69 14.05 -9.55
N ALA A 169 -4.88 12.77 -9.88
CA ALA A 169 -6.10 12.27 -10.50
C ALA A 169 -7.25 12.06 -9.49
N ILE A 170 -6.99 12.21 -8.19
CA ILE A 170 -7.99 12.02 -7.13
C ILE A 170 -8.48 13.40 -6.68
N ASP A 171 -9.73 13.73 -7.02
CA ASP A 171 -10.36 14.96 -6.55
C ASP A 171 -11.11 14.72 -5.23
N LYS A 172 -10.53 15.21 -4.13
CA LYS A 172 -11.17 15.18 -2.81
C LYS A 172 -12.51 15.93 -2.80
N ASN A 173 -12.60 17.04 -3.52
CA ASN A 173 -13.81 17.86 -3.53
C ASN A 173 -14.94 17.16 -4.30
N GLU A 174 -14.60 16.38 -5.33
CA GLU A 174 -15.55 15.52 -6.01
C GLU A 174 -16.16 14.50 -5.04
N PHE A 175 -15.33 13.79 -4.27
CA PHE A 175 -15.80 12.83 -3.28
C PHE A 175 -16.63 13.48 -2.15
N LEU A 176 -16.20 14.63 -1.64
CA LEU A 176 -16.99 15.38 -0.64
C LEU A 176 -18.31 15.90 -1.22
N GLY A 177 -18.30 16.35 -2.47
CA GLY A 177 -19.48 16.75 -3.20
C GLY A 177 -20.46 15.59 -3.38
N LEU A 178 -19.95 14.39 -3.67
CA LEU A 178 -20.76 13.18 -3.75
C LEU A 178 -21.43 12.84 -2.41
N ILE A 179 -20.68 12.88 -1.30
CA ILE A 179 -21.25 12.67 0.05
C ILE A 179 -22.37 13.68 0.31
N HIS A 180 -22.13 14.96 0.02
CA HIS A 180 -23.14 16.00 0.22
C HIS A 180 -24.38 15.79 -0.67
N ALA A 181 -24.19 15.36 -1.93
CA ALA A 181 -25.28 15.06 -2.85
C ALA A 181 -26.12 13.86 -2.37
N ILE A 182 -25.48 12.82 -1.83
CA ILE A 182 -26.16 11.65 -1.27
C ILE A 182 -26.95 12.04 -0.02
N ASP A 183 -26.32 12.77 0.91
CA ASP A 183 -26.94 13.24 2.15
C ASP A 183 -28.17 14.12 1.86
N THR A 184 -28.03 15.05 0.91
CA THR A 184 -29.13 15.93 0.49
C THR A 184 -30.28 15.17 -0.18
N ALA A 185 -29.98 14.15 -0.98
CA ALA A 185 -31.01 13.39 -1.69
C ALA A 185 -31.73 12.37 -0.78
N SER A 186 -31.07 11.82 0.23
CA SER A 186 -31.54 10.67 1.02
C SER A 186 -32.60 11.01 2.07
N THR A 187 -33.68 11.71 1.68
CA THR A 187 -34.82 11.99 2.55
C THR A 187 -35.80 10.81 2.61
N PRO A 188 -36.62 10.68 3.69
CA PRO A 188 -37.66 9.66 3.76
C PRO A 188 -38.63 9.68 2.57
N GLU A 189 -39.08 10.87 2.16
CA GLU A 189 -40.03 11.04 1.05
C GLU A 189 -39.41 10.60 -0.28
N TRP A 190 -38.11 10.84 -0.45
CA TRP A 190 -37.39 10.40 -1.63
C TRP A 190 -37.32 8.87 -1.70
N ILE A 191 -37.03 8.20 -0.57
CA ILE A 191 -36.96 6.73 -0.47
C ILE A 191 -38.35 6.11 -0.69
N GLU A 192 -39.39 6.66 -0.08
CA GLU A 192 -40.77 6.20 -0.23
C GLU A 192 -41.29 6.36 -1.67
N GLY A 193 -40.80 7.37 -2.39
CA GLY A 193 -41.16 7.65 -3.79
C GLY A 193 -40.52 6.71 -4.81
N TRP A 194 -39.67 5.78 -4.40
CA TRP A 194 -38.99 4.87 -5.32
C TRP A 194 -39.95 3.86 -5.95
N THR A 195 -39.75 3.60 -7.25
CA THR A 195 -40.40 2.45 -7.88
C THR A 195 -39.93 1.17 -7.20
N SER A 196 -40.88 0.32 -6.79
CA SER A 196 -40.57 -0.98 -6.19
C SER A 196 -39.80 -1.84 -7.19
N ALA A 197 -38.82 -2.58 -6.68
CA ALA A 197 -38.12 -3.62 -7.42
C ALA A 197 -38.17 -4.92 -6.61
N PRO A 198 -38.36 -6.08 -7.26
CA PRO A 198 -38.39 -7.34 -6.54
C PRO A 198 -37.06 -7.60 -5.83
N PRO A 199 -37.06 -8.29 -4.67
CA PRO A 199 -35.84 -8.70 -4.00
C PRO A 199 -34.99 -9.60 -4.91
N ALA A 200 -33.67 -9.55 -4.73
CA ALA A 200 -32.79 -10.52 -5.38
C ALA A 200 -32.99 -11.91 -4.75
N GLU A 201 -32.79 -12.97 -5.53
CA GLU A 201 -32.95 -14.35 -5.05
C GLU A 201 -31.93 -14.71 -3.96
N ASP A 202 -30.68 -14.29 -4.13
CA ASP A 202 -29.63 -14.36 -3.10
C ASP A 202 -28.90 -13.00 -3.00
N PRO A 203 -29.41 -12.05 -2.20
CA PRO A 203 -28.79 -10.73 -2.10
C PRO A 203 -27.46 -10.80 -1.35
N PRO A 204 -26.46 -9.98 -1.76
CA PRO A 204 -25.18 -9.92 -1.07
C PRO A 204 -25.34 -9.43 0.38
N ILE A 205 -24.36 -9.79 1.21
CA ILE A 205 -24.17 -9.21 2.54
C ILE A 205 -23.13 -8.10 2.41
N PHE A 206 -23.46 -6.88 2.81
CA PHE A 206 -22.54 -5.75 2.83
C PHE A 206 -21.97 -5.55 4.24
N LEU A 207 -20.64 -5.54 4.36
CA LEU A 207 -19.93 -5.24 5.61
C LEU A 207 -19.37 -3.81 5.54
N LEU A 208 -19.89 -2.91 6.38
CA LEU A 208 -19.70 -1.45 6.28
C LEU A 208 -19.12 -0.85 7.57
N GLY A 209 -18.40 0.27 7.45
CA GLY A 209 -18.07 1.11 8.62
C GLY A 209 -17.13 0.51 9.69
N PHE A 210 -16.49 -0.63 9.45
CA PHE A 210 -15.58 -1.23 10.44
C PHE A 210 -14.24 -0.49 10.55
N PRO A 211 -13.70 -0.28 11.77
CA PRO A 211 -12.37 0.28 11.96
C PRO A 211 -11.29 -0.65 11.41
N ARG A 212 -10.17 -0.08 10.94
CA ARG A 212 -9.02 -0.85 10.42
C ARG A 212 -8.42 -1.82 11.44
N SER A 213 -8.63 -1.59 12.74
CA SER A 213 -8.26 -2.49 13.83
C SER A 213 -9.28 -3.62 13.94
N GLY A 214 -8.87 -4.86 13.63
CA GLY A 214 -9.70 -6.07 13.76
C GLY A 214 -10.15 -6.72 12.45
N THR A 215 -9.86 -6.11 11.29
CA THR A 215 -10.24 -6.68 9.99
C THR A 215 -9.61 -8.04 9.73
N THR A 216 -8.37 -8.27 10.16
CA THR A 216 -7.65 -9.53 9.94
C THR A 216 -8.32 -10.74 10.59
N LEU A 217 -8.88 -10.60 11.79
CA LEU A 217 -9.58 -11.71 12.44
C LEU A 217 -10.93 -12.00 11.75
N THR A 218 -11.68 -10.95 11.41
CA THR A 218 -12.94 -11.07 10.67
C THR A 218 -12.70 -11.71 9.30
N GLU A 219 -11.66 -11.28 8.58
CA GLU A 219 -11.22 -11.86 7.30
C GLU A 219 -10.88 -13.35 7.46
N GLN A 220 -10.11 -13.72 8.48
CA GLN A 220 -9.78 -15.13 8.74
C GLN A 220 -11.02 -15.98 9.03
N ILE A 221 -11.97 -15.46 9.80
CA ILE A 221 -13.23 -16.17 10.10
C ILE A 221 -14.07 -16.35 8.83
N LEU A 222 -14.20 -15.31 8.02
CA LEU A 222 -14.98 -15.36 6.78
C LEU A 222 -14.31 -16.27 5.74
N ALA A 223 -12.99 -16.17 5.56
CA ALA A 223 -12.22 -16.99 4.64
C ALA A 223 -12.23 -18.49 4.99
N ALA A 224 -12.42 -18.83 6.27
CA ALA A 224 -12.55 -20.22 6.72
C ALA A 224 -13.89 -20.86 6.30
N HIS A 225 -14.88 -20.07 5.87
CA HIS A 225 -16.22 -20.55 5.58
C HIS A 225 -16.41 -20.79 4.07
N LEU A 226 -16.25 -22.05 3.62
CA LEU A 226 -16.25 -22.43 2.20
C LEU A 226 -17.53 -22.07 1.40
N ALA A 227 -18.65 -21.82 2.09
CA ALA A 227 -19.90 -21.39 1.45
C ALA A 227 -19.99 -19.87 1.23
N LEU A 228 -19.00 -19.09 1.69
CA LEU A 228 -18.92 -17.65 1.51
C LEU A 228 -17.87 -17.29 0.46
N ALA A 229 -18.17 -16.29 -0.34
CA ALA A 229 -17.19 -15.57 -1.14
C ALA A 229 -17.03 -14.16 -0.56
N THR A 230 -15.89 -13.92 0.09
CA THR A 230 -15.58 -12.61 0.67
C THR A 230 -14.82 -11.76 -0.34
N ILE A 231 -15.36 -10.58 -0.60
CA ILE A 231 -14.80 -9.61 -1.54
C ILE A 231 -14.18 -8.50 -0.72
N ASP A 232 -12.85 -8.49 -0.64
CA ASP A 232 -12.11 -7.52 0.15
C ASP A 232 -11.74 -6.27 -0.66
N GLU A 233 -12.33 -5.14 -0.31
CA GLU A 233 -11.98 -3.79 -0.79
C GLU A 233 -11.88 -3.70 -2.33
N LYS A 234 -12.85 -4.29 -3.04
CA LYS A 234 -12.98 -4.21 -4.51
C LYS A 234 -14.06 -3.22 -4.92
N PRO A 235 -13.87 -2.45 -6.01
CA PRO A 235 -14.82 -1.43 -6.49
C PRO A 235 -16.05 -2.05 -7.20
N THR A 236 -16.67 -3.07 -6.62
CA THR A 236 -17.82 -3.80 -7.18
C THR A 236 -19.07 -2.95 -7.24
N LEU A 237 -19.38 -2.25 -6.14
CA LEU A 237 -20.51 -1.33 -6.07
C LEU A 237 -20.28 -0.10 -6.95
N ASP A 238 -19.07 0.45 -6.97
CA ASP A 238 -18.71 1.61 -7.81
C ASP A 238 -18.96 1.35 -9.29
N ALA A 239 -18.62 0.14 -9.77
CA ALA A 239 -18.89 -0.27 -11.16
C ALA A 239 -20.38 -0.22 -11.50
N MET A 240 -21.26 -0.59 -10.55
CA MET A 240 -22.70 -0.49 -10.73
C MET A 240 -23.19 0.96 -10.64
N LEU A 241 -22.70 1.74 -9.67
CA LEU A 241 -23.14 3.12 -9.45
C LEU A 241 -22.73 4.06 -10.58
N ALA A 242 -21.61 3.78 -11.25
CA ALA A 242 -21.16 4.50 -12.44
C ALA A 242 -22.18 4.44 -13.59
N GLU A 243 -22.99 3.37 -13.66
CA GLU A 243 -24.03 3.18 -14.68
C GLU A 243 -25.38 3.82 -14.29
N VAL A 244 -25.47 4.45 -13.12
CA VAL A 244 -26.69 5.18 -12.70
C VAL A 244 -26.63 6.61 -13.24
N PRO A 245 -27.52 7.01 -14.17
CA PRO A 245 -27.51 8.36 -14.72
C PRO A 245 -27.78 9.39 -13.62
N GLY A 246 -26.89 10.35 -13.43
CA GLY A 246 -27.08 11.42 -12.43
C GLY A 246 -27.13 10.90 -10.99
N TYR A 247 -26.37 9.84 -10.68
CA TYR A 247 -26.19 9.36 -9.31
C TYR A 247 -25.81 10.52 -8.37
N PRO A 248 -26.43 10.64 -7.17
CA PRO A 248 -27.43 9.73 -6.58
C PRO A 248 -28.88 10.03 -6.98
N ALA A 249 -29.21 11.24 -7.41
CA ALA A 249 -30.60 11.69 -7.63
C ALA A 249 -31.35 10.84 -8.67
N GLY A 250 -30.68 10.46 -9.75
CA GLY A 250 -31.29 9.67 -10.82
C GLY A 250 -31.58 8.22 -10.45
N MET A 251 -31.19 7.76 -9.26
CA MET A 251 -31.69 6.50 -8.74
C MET A 251 -33.22 6.50 -8.68
N ALA A 252 -33.84 7.58 -8.20
CA ALA A 252 -35.27 7.68 -7.85
C ALA A 252 -36.21 7.04 -8.88
N GLY A 253 -35.99 7.36 -10.16
CA GLY A 253 -36.87 7.00 -11.28
C GLY A 253 -36.51 5.70 -12.00
N LEU A 254 -35.54 4.91 -11.50
CA LEU A 254 -35.18 3.65 -12.11
C LEU A 254 -36.29 2.62 -11.93
N GLY A 255 -36.79 2.07 -13.05
CA GLY A 255 -37.75 0.98 -13.06
C GLY A 255 -37.11 -0.41 -12.86
N GLU A 256 -37.94 -1.44 -12.71
CA GLU A 256 -37.51 -2.81 -12.40
C GLU A 256 -36.45 -3.37 -13.38
N ALA A 257 -36.65 -3.17 -14.68
CA ALA A 257 -35.72 -3.67 -15.70
C ALA A 257 -34.34 -3.00 -15.60
N GLN A 258 -34.30 -1.71 -15.26
CA GLN A 258 -33.03 -0.97 -15.08
C GLN A 258 -32.33 -1.43 -13.80
N VAL A 259 -33.09 -1.62 -12.72
CA VAL A 259 -32.56 -2.18 -11.46
C VAL A 259 -31.98 -3.58 -11.69
N ALA A 260 -32.68 -4.44 -12.43
CA ALA A 260 -32.18 -5.77 -12.78
C ALA A 260 -30.89 -5.72 -13.63
N ALA A 261 -30.81 -4.80 -14.60
CA ALA A 261 -29.60 -4.59 -15.39
C ALA A 261 -28.40 -4.16 -14.51
N LEU A 262 -28.62 -3.22 -13.59
CA LEU A 262 -27.59 -2.75 -12.65
C LEU A 262 -27.10 -3.87 -11.72
N ARG A 263 -28.02 -4.72 -11.22
CA ARG A 263 -27.63 -5.94 -10.47
C ARG A 263 -26.73 -6.86 -11.30
N GLY A 264 -26.99 -6.96 -12.61
CA GLY A 264 -26.13 -7.68 -13.54
C GLY A 264 -24.72 -7.08 -13.65
N VAL A 265 -24.61 -5.76 -13.67
CA VAL A 265 -23.30 -5.05 -13.63
C VAL A 265 -22.55 -5.38 -12.34
N TYR A 266 -23.22 -5.31 -11.19
CA TYR A 266 -22.64 -5.72 -9.90
C TYR A 266 -22.19 -7.19 -9.92
N ALA A 267 -23.04 -8.11 -10.39
CA ALA A 267 -22.71 -9.53 -10.47
C ALA A 267 -21.47 -9.80 -11.35
N ASN A 268 -21.35 -9.09 -12.48
CA ASN A 268 -20.17 -9.17 -13.35
C ASN A 268 -18.90 -8.64 -12.67
N ALA A 269 -19.01 -7.57 -11.88
CA ALA A 269 -17.89 -7.03 -11.12
C ALA A 269 -17.44 -7.96 -9.97
N VAL A 270 -18.38 -8.71 -9.40
CA VAL A 270 -18.16 -9.70 -8.34
C VAL A 270 -17.56 -11.01 -8.87
N ALA A 271 -17.98 -11.45 -10.06
CA ALA A 271 -17.66 -12.78 -10.60
C ALA A 271 -16.17 -13.18 -10.56
N PRO A 272 -15.19 -12.28 -10.79
CA PRO A 272 -13.76 -12.63 -10.69
C PRO A 272 -13.30 -13.03 -9.27
N PHE A 273 -14.07 -12.68 -8.24
CA PHE A 273 -13.71 -12.85 -6.82
C PHE A 273 -14.56 -13.90 -6.11
N ALA A 274 -15.57 -14.46 -6.76
CA ALA A 274 -16.55 -15.35 -6.14
C ALA A 274 -16.63 -16.71 -6.84
N ALA A 275 -16.60 -17.79 -6.04
CA ALA A 275 -16.88 -19.11 -6.55
C ALA A 275 -18.37 -19.27 -6.90
N PRO A 276 -18.74 -20.04 -7.94
CA PRO A 276 -20.14 -20.28 -8.28
C PRO A 276 -20.94 -20.86 -7.11
N GLY A 277 -22.09 -20.24 -6.79
CA GLY A 277 -22.98 -20.69 -5.72
C GLY A 277 -22.52 -20.33 -4.30
N ALA A 278 -21.40 -19.64 -4.14
CA ALA A 278 -21.01 -19.08 -2.85
C ALA A 278 -21.82 -17.82 -2.54
N ARG A 279 -22.21 -17.67 -1.27
CA ARG A 279 -22.92 -16.48 -0.81
C ARG A 279 -21.95 -15.30 -0.73
N ILE A 280 -22.33 -14.18 -1.33
CA ILE A 280 -21.47 -13.00 -1.43
C ILE A 280 -21.44 -12.23 -0.12
N VAL A 281 -20.22 -11.94 0.36
CA VAL A 281 -19.94 -10.99 1.44
C VAL A 281 -19.05 -9.89 0.87
N ASP A 282 -19.64 -8.74 0.59
CA ASP A 282 -18.97 -7.58 0.03
C ASP A 282 -18.47 -6.68 1.16
N LYS A 283 -17.14 -6.64 1.34
CA LYS A 283 -16.48 -5.94 2.44
C LYS A 283 -15.73 -4.73 1.91
N MET A 284 -16.40 -3.60 1.93
CA MET A 284 -15.82 -2.29 1.59
C MET A 284 -16.34 -1.23 2.58
N PRO A 285 -15.56 -0.88 3.62
CA PRO A 285 -16.03 -0.03 4.72
C PRO A 285 -16.57 1.32 4.27
N LEU A 286 -15.96 1.92 3.24
CA LEU A 286 -16.33 3.23 2.72
C LEU A 286 -17.66 3.23 1.95
N ASN A 287 -18.18 2.06 1.57
CA ASN A 287 -19.50 1.97 0.94
C ASN A 287 -20.65 2.34 1.87
N ILE A 288 -20.40 2.64 3.14
CA ILE A 288 -21.40 3.18 4.06
C ILE A 288 -22.11 4.42 3.50
N ILE A 289 -21.41 5.25 2.72
CA ILE A 289 -21.99 6.42 2.06
C ILE A 289 -23.05 6.03 1.02
N HIS A 290 -23.02 4.80 0.52
CA HIS A 290 -23.92 4.27 -0.51
C HIS A 290 -25.02 3.36 0.07
N ALA A 291 -25.29 3.41 1.38
CA ALA A 291 -26.29 2.56 2.04
C ALA A 291 -27.68 2.66 1.40
N ALA A 292 -28.12 3.85 1.01
CA ALA A 292 -29.39 4.06 0.30
C ALA A 292 -29.44 3.31 -1.04
N ALA A 293 -28.33 3.29 -1.78
CA ALA A 293 -28.23 2.56 -3.04
C ALA A 293 -28.30 1.04 -2.80
N MET A 294 -27.61 0.51 -1.79
CA MET A 294 -27.70 -0.91 -1.43
C MET A 294 -29.13 -1.31 -1.07
N HIS A 295 -29.81 -0.48 -0.26
CA HIS A 295 -31.20 -0.71 0.12
C HIS A 295 -32.13 -0.74 -1.10
N ARG A 296 -31.93 0.20 -2.05
CA ARG A 296 -32.70 0.25 -3.29
C ARG A 296 -32.45 -0.96 -4.18
N PHE A 297 -31.19 -1.22 -4.48
CA PHE A 297 -30.81 -2.17 -5.52
C PHE A 297 -30.84 -3.60 -5.00
N PHE A 298 -30.65 -3.85 -3.71
CA PHE A 298 -30.72 -5.18 -3.13
C PHE A 298 -31.68 -5.20 -1.93
N PRO A 299 -33.00 -5.10 -2.16
CA PRO A 299 -33.97 -5.25 -1.09
C PRO A 299 -33.83 -6.64 -0.48
N GLY A 300 -33.64 -6.69 0.85
CA GLY A 300 -33.35 -7.92 1.59
C GLY A 300 -31.86 -8.25 1.79
N ALA A 301 -30.94 -7.46 1.22
CA ALA A 301 -29.53 -7.54 1.59
C ALA A 301 -29.33 -7.21 3.07
N LYS A 302 -28.36 -7.89 3.69
CA LYS A 302 -27.94 -7.55 5.05
C LYS A 302 -26.85 -6.48 4.98
N LEU A 303 -27.05 -5.38 5.69
CA LEU A 303 -26.04 -4.35 5.90
C LEU A 303 -25.57 -4.52 7.35
N VAL A 304 -24.30 -4.85 7.54
CA VAL A 304 -23.69 -5.15 8.85
C VAL A 304 -22.58 -4.15 9.12
#